data_AF-A0A3C1YLQ7-F1
#
_entry.id   AF-A0A3C1YLQ7-F1
#
_cell.length_a   1.000
_cell.length_b   1.000
_cell.length_c   1.000
_cell.angle_alpha   90.00
_cell.angle_beta   90.00
_cell.angle_gamma   90.00
#
_symmetry.space_group_name_H-M   'P 1'
#
loop_
_entity.id
_entity.type
_entity.pdbx_description
1 polymer ?
#
loop_
_entity_poly.entity_id
_entity_poly.type
_entity_poly.pdbx_seq_one_letter_code
_entity_poly.pdbx_strand_id
1 'polypeptide(L)'
;MIYKNIQRIVALGLVFTVSAGTFPAKGNGAAREKLLSGESTALTAKFSAERLTTNYTTVSSGYSFKEYTGNDIVVPVNGAKAESGSVKAASDKYGYASDAIDIVVGDEISVDVNVPEDALYVVSFDYLSYDTSILPIELGLKVDGEYPFYESRSLTFETTWVSDGEDSFDRYGNVIVTMPDKLIQWEHKEVMDASYRYSEPLLIELSKGSHKFTINVNEGSLLLGNITLSKKTVIPEYTKAEDAPGNELITIEAEDFTQRNDSSIHAVGEYDASLSPVQSTTTVLNIVDQDSFDTAGQKVTYEFEVANAGYYNIAMNYRQSEKNGFPVFVNYEIDGEIPNTAFENYPMKYQQKFKNAYLKSSDGDKLSVYLEAGKHTISMQISADPLREALEKVDYIMNAVNDLSLEVTKVAGTNKDKYRDLRLSKYIPDVQERIYSWVDELYAVTESATEYVGGKNAEDVAAFGYLIIAAKQLKTLGDEPDELIYRVDELSTSVNSVNTQIANFVDLINKNNLAIDRIYICQAKTKLPKKLD
;
A
#
# COMPACT_ATOMS: atom_id res chain seq x y z
N MET A 1 -34.97 -4.09 38.04
CA MET A 1 -34.92 -3.00 37.04
C MET A 1 -33.59 -3.18 36.32
N ILE A 2 -33.64 -3.96 35.25
CA ILE A 2 -32.51 -4.54 34.51
C ILE A 2 -32.71 -4.08 33.08
N TYR A 3 -31.71 -3.48 32.43
CA TYR A 3 -31.44 -3.69 31.01
C TYR A 3 -29.98 -3.34 30.70
N LYS A 4 -29.19 -4.40 30.50
CA LYS A 4 -27.95 -4.44 29.72
C LYS A 4 -28.28 -3.99 28.29
N ASN A 5 -27.47 -3.12 27.70
CA ASN A 5 -27.38 -3.00 26.25
C ASN A 5 -25.95 -3.25 25.80
N ILE A 6 -25.84 -4.26 24.95
CA ILE A 6 -24.66 -4.75 24.25
C ILE A 6 -24.47 -3.81 23.05
N GLN A 7 -23.36 -3.10 22.98
CA GLN A 7 -22.92 -2.48 21.74
C GLN A 7 -22.13 -3.53 20.94
N ARG A 8 -22.66 -3.90 19.78
CA ARG A 8 -21.94 -4.67 18.76
C ARG A 8 -21.20 -3.68 17.89
N ILE A 9 -19.88 -3.78 17.89
CA ILE A 9 -18.99 -3.14 16.91
C ILE A 9 -19.15 -3.93 15.61
N VAL A 10 -19.53 -3.24 14.54
CA VAL A 10 -19.45 -3.75 13.18
C VAL A 10 -18.34 -2.94 12.52
N ALA A 11 -17.16 -3.54 12.40
CA ALA A 11 -16.11 -3.08 11.51
C ALA A 11 -16.59 -3.36 10.08
N LEU A 12 -16.89 -2.30 9.32
CA LEU A 12 -17.17 -2.40 7.89
C LEU A 12 -15.83 -2.17 7.17
N GLY A 13 -15.15 -3.26 6.83
CA GLY A 13 -14.13 -3.23 5.80
C GLY A 13 -14.78 -2.84 4.47
N LEU A 14 -14.29 -1.79 3.85
CA LEU A 14 -14.83 -1.23 2.62
C LEU A 14 -14.35 -2.08 1.43
N VAL A 15 -14.87 -3.30 1.34
CA VAL A 15 -14.79 -4.12 0.14
C VAL A 15 -16.04 -3.82 -0.69
N PHE A 16 -15.87 -3.24 -1.88
CA PHE A 16 -16.94 -3.14 -2.86
C PHE A 16 -17.27 -4.52 -3.44
N THR A 17 -17.91 -5.39 -2.65
CA THR A 17 -18.63 -6.55 -3.17
C THR A 17 -20.07 -6.14 -3.46
N VAL A 18 -20.44 -6.04 -4.74
CA VAL A 18 -21.84 -5.96 -5.16
C VAL A 18 -22.47 -7.34 -5.00
N SER A 19 -22.88 -7.67 -3.77
CA SER A 19 -23.74 -8.82 -3.51
C SER A 19 -25.20 -8.36 -3.41
N ALA A 20 -26.00 -8.68 -4.43
CA ALA A 20 -27.43 -8.44 -4.45
C ALA A 20 -28.16 -9.34 -3.44
N GLY A 21 -28.29 -8.87 -2.20
CA GLY A 21 -29.10 -9.49 -1.15
C GLY A 21 -30.37 -8.68 -0.86
N THR A 22 -31.54 -9.28 -1.05
CA THR A 22 -32.84 -8.67 -0.84
C THR A 22 -33.22 -8.57 0.64
N PHE A 23 -33.42 -7.36 1.17
CA PHE A 23 -34.25 -7.10 2.35
C PHE A 23 -35.34 -6.06 2.02
N PRO A 24 -36.59 -6.23 2.50
CA PRO A 24 -37.69 -5.35 2.15
C PRO A 24 -37.79 -4.19 3.14
N ALA A 25 -37.57 -2.96 2.68
CA ALA A 25 -38.02 -1.76 3.39
C ALA A 25 -38.56 -0.74 2.37
N LYS A 26 -39.78 -0.27 2.64
CA LYS A 26 -40.55 0.68 1.82
C LYS A 26 -39.86 2.04 1.76
N GLY A 27 -39.62 2.57 0.56
CA GLY A 27 -39.27 3.99 0.36
C GLY A 27 -38.74 4.32 -1.04
N ASN A 28 -39.49 5.13 -1.78
CA ASN A 28 -39.15 5.90 -3.00
C ASN A 28 -38.42 5.20 -4.16
N GLY A 29 -39.20 4.79 -5.17
CA GLY A 29 -38.78 4.17 -6.42
C GLY A 29 -38.02 5.05 -7.43
N ALA A 30 -37.39 6.16 -7.03
CA ALA A 30 -36.58 6.98 -7.93
C ALA A 30 -35.06 6.69 -7.82
N ALA A 31 -34.58 6.18 -6.68
CA ALA A 31 -33.16 5.84 -6.49
C ALA A 31 -32.79 4.46 -7.05
N ARG A 32 -33.79 3.57 -7.22
CA ARG A 32 -33.58 2.18 -7.66
C ARG A 32 -33.44 2.01 -9.18
N GLU A 33 -33.95 2.94 -9.98
CA GLU A 33 -33.79 2.90 -11.45
C GLU A 33 -32.45 3.47 -11.93
N LYS A 34 -31.75 4.26 -11.11
CA LYS A 34 -30.44 4.84 -11.47
C LYS A 34 -29.27 3.86 -11.31
N LEU A 35 -29.44 2.78 -10.55
CA LEU A 35 -28.44 1.71 -10.39
C LEU A 35 -28.46 0.67 -11.54
N LEU A 36 -29.47 0.73 -12.42
CA LEU A 36 -29.65 -0.20 -13.55
C LEU A 36 -29.53 0.49 -14.92
N SER A 37 -29.11 1.76 -14.96
CA SER A 37 -28.94 2.53 -16.20
C SER A 37 -27.47 2.57 -16.64
N GLY A 38 -27.24 2.64 -17.96
CA GLY A 38 -25.91 2.76 -18.57
C GLY A 38 -25.09 4.00 -18.15
N GLU A 39 -25.64 4.89 -17.31
CA GLU A 39 -24.89 5.98 -16.67
C GLU A 39 -23.86 5.44 -15.67
N SER A 40 -24.20 4.43 -14.86
CA SER A 40 -23.25 3.87 -13.87
C SER A 40 -22.06 3.20 -14.56
N THR A 41 -22.31 2.43 -15.61
CA THR A 41 -21.24 1.77 -16.40
C THR A 41 -20.40 2.78 -17.15
N ALA A 42 -21.00 3.85 -17.69
CA ALA A 42 -20.26 4.93 -18.35
C ALA A 42 -19.40 5.74 -17.37
N LEU A 43 -19.90 5.98 -16.15
CA LEU A 43 -19.13 6.59 -15.06
C LEU A 43 -17.94 5.71 -14.66
N THR A 44 -18.17 4.42 -14.37
CA THR A 44 -17.08 3.47 -14.04
C THR A 44 -16.05 3.38 -15.16
N ALA A 45 -16.47 3.27 -16.42
CA ALA A 45 -15.55 3.22 -17.57
C ALA A 45 -14.73 4.52 -17.72
N LYS A 46 -15.35 5.70 -17.47
CA LYS A 46 -14.64 6.98 -17.48
C LYS A 46 -13.60 7.06 -16.36
N PHE A 47 -13.96 6.66 -15.14
CA PHE A 47 -13.02 6.63 -14.00
C PHE A 47 -11.85 5.65 -14.24
N SER A 48 -12.13 4.46 -14.78
CA SER A 48 -11.09 3.50 -15.14
C SER A 48 -10.13 4.02 -16.21
N ALA A 49 -10.66 4.64 -17.28
CA ALA A 49 -9.85 5.19 -18.36
C ALA A 49 -8.99 6.38 -17.88
N GLU A 50 -9.54 7.25 -17.02
CA GLU A 50 -8.81 8.36 -16.42
C GLU A 50 -7.69 7.84 -15.51
N ARG A 51 -7.96 6.85 -14.65
CA ARG A 51 -6.92 6.21 -13.81
C ARG A 51 -5.75 5.68 -14.63
N LEU A 52 -6.01 4.97 -15.72
CA LEU A 52 -4.95 4.36 -16.53
C LEU A 52 -4.14 5.38 -17.34
N THR A 53 -4.76 6.50 -17.74
CA THR A 53 -4.10 7.49 -18.61
C THR A 53 -3.48 8.66 -17.85
N THR A 54 -3.80 8.81 -16.57
CA THR A 54 -3.33 9.92 -15.72
C THR A 54 -2.64 9.46 -14.44
N ASN A 55 -2.36 8.16 -14.28
CA ASN A 55 -1.54 7.68 -13.17
C ASN A 55 -0.13 8.28 -13.20
N TYR A 56 0.55 8.24 -12.06
CA TYR A 56 1.86 8.86 -11.90
C TYR A 56 2.87 8.31 -12.91
N THR A 57 2.89 6.99 -13.14
CA THR A 57 3.80 6.35 -14.11
C THR A 57 3.65 6.97 -15.51
N THR A 58 2.42 7.17 -15.97
CA THR A 58 2.15 7.76 -17.29
C THR A 58 2.54 9.24 -17.31
N VAL A 59 2.13 10.01 -16.31
CA VAL A 59 2.39 11.46 -16.27
C VAL A 59 3.89 11.76 -16.15
N SER A 60 4.57 11.09 -15.22
CA SER A 60 5.98 11.33 -14.94
C SER A 60 6.90 10.93 -16.09
N SER A 61 6.50 9.97 -16.95
CA SER A 61 7.23 9.64 -18.18
C SER A 61 7.33 10.82 -19.17
N GLY A 62 6.42 11.80 -19.05
CA GLY A 62 6.38 13.02 -19.85
C GLY A 62 7.11 14.21 -19.23
N TYR A 63 7.63 14.09 -18.00
CA TYR A 63 8.37 15.17 -17.35
C TYR A 63 9.65 15.52 -18.12
N SER A 64 9.97 16.81 -18.14
CA SER A 64 11.05 17.40 -18.92
C SER A 64 12.05 18.20 -18.07
N PHE A 65 11.65 18.62 -16.88
CA PHE A 65 12.50 19.36 -15.95
C PHE A 65 13.41 18.43 -15.15
N LYS A 66 14.45 19.01 -14.56
CA LYS A 66 15.38 18.30 -13.67
C LYS A 66 14.85 18.29 -12.25
N GLU A 67 15.31 17.34 -11.44
CA GLU A 67 15.07 17.37 -10.00
C GLU A 67 15.61 18.65 -9.36
N TYR A 68 14.82 19.21 -8.45
CA TYR A 68 15.21 20.35 -7.64
C TYR A 68 16.37 19.98 -6.74
N THR A 69 17.36 20.89 -6.61
CA THR A 69 18.57 20.65 -5.80
C THR A 69 18.87 21.78 -4.82
N GLY A 70 18.00 22.78 -4.75
CA GLY A 70 18.13 23.92 -3.85
C GLY A 70 17.74 23.59 -2.41
N ASN A 71 17.65 24.65 -1.59
CA ASN A 71 17.19 24.54 -0.21
C ASN A 71 15.66 24.41 -0.15
N ASP A 72 15.16 23.88 0.96
CA ASP A 72 13.72 23.73 1.19
C ASP A 72 12.98 25.07 1.09
N ILE A 73 11.85 25.04 0.41
CA ILE A 73 10.92 26.15 0.25
C ILE A 73 9.76 25.90 1.19
N VAL A 74 9.78 26.58 2.34
CA VAL A 74 8.73 26.45 3.37
C VAL A 74 7.63 27.48 3.10
N VAL A 75 6.40 26.99 2.92
CA VAL A 75 5.20 27.79 2.65
C VAL A 75 4.25 27.71 3.85
N PRO A 76 4.15 28.78 4.66
CA PRO A 76 3.22 28.82 5.79
C PRO A 76 1.76 28.85 5.35
N VAL A 77 0.89 28.18 6.12
CA VAL A 77 -0.55 28.12 5.84
C VAL A 77 -1.37 29.29 6.39
N ASN A 78 -0.75 30.27 7.06
CA ASN A 78 -1.47 31.44 7.57
C ASN A 78 -2.09 32.33 6.46
N GLY A 79 -1.57 32.24 5.24
CA GLY A 79 -2.12 32.88 4.05
C GLY A 79 -3.18 32.07 3.31
N ALA A 80 -3.53 30.87 3.79
CA ALA A 80 -4.47 29.98 3.13
C ALA A 80 -5.87 30.62 3.00
N LYS A 81 -6.49 30.46 1.84
CA LYS A 81 -7.84 30.96 1.54
C LYS A 81 -8.81 29.79 1.50
N ALA A 82 -9.95 29.92 2.16
CA ALA A 82 -11.05 28.95 2.03
C ALA A 82 -11.70 29.09 0.64
N GLU A 83 -11.68 28.02 -0.15
CA GLU A 83 -12.44 27.90 -1.40
C GLU A 83 -13.84 27.33 -1.12
N SER A 84 -13.93 26.40 -0.17
CA SER A 84 -15.16 25.85 0.39
C SER A 84 -14.99 25.57 1.88
N GLY A 85 -16.08 25.62 2.64
CA GLY A 85 -16.07 25.31 4.06
C GLY A 85 -15.58 26.44 4.96
N SER A 86 -14.99 26.12 6.11
CA SER A 86 -14.56 27.14 7.09
C SER A 86 -13.18 26.86 7.67
N VAL A 87 -12.16 27.50 7.10
CA VAL A 87 -10.79 27.46 7.63
C VAL A 87 -10.69 28.32 8.87
N LYS A 88 -10.16 27.73 9.95
CA LYS A 88 -9.93 28.45 11.21
C LYS A 88 -8.46 28.35 11.58
N ALA A 89 -7.93 29.38 12.23
CA ALA A 89 -6.64 29.24 12.89
C ALA A 89 -6.74 28.18 14.00
N ALA A 90 -5.71 27.35 14.15
CA ALA A 90 -5.65 26.34 15.20
C ALA A 90 -5.78 27.00 16.58
N SER A 91 -6.67 26.45 17.41
CA SER A 91 -6.91 26.98 18.77
C SER A 91 -5.80 26.60 19.75
N ASP A 92 -5.28 25.38 19.61
CA ASP A 92 -4.03 24.89 20.21
C ASP A 92 -3.12 24.41 19.07
N LYS A 93 -1.83 24.77 19.16
CA LYS A 93 -0.81 24.40 18.18
C LYS A 93 -0.04 23.15 18.59
N TYR A 94 -0.27 22.59 19.77
CA TYR A 94 0.43 21.38 20.26
C TYR A 94 1.96 21.51 20.16
N GLY A 95 2.49 22.69 20.50
CA GLY A 95 3.93 22.96 20.44
C GLY A 95 4.51 23.26 19.06
N TYR A 96 3.70 23.33 18.00
CA TYR A 96 4.17 23.73 16.67
C TYR A 96 4.69 25.16 16.66
N ALA A 97 5.87 25.35 16.07
CA ALA A 97 6.53 26.66 16.02
C ALA A 97 5.82 27.65 15.07
N SER A 98 5.24 27.14 13.98
CA SER A 98 4.62 27.96 12.92
C SER A 98 3.12 28.16 13.15
N ASP A 99 2.46 28.84 12.21
CA ASP A 99 1.00 28.89 12.18
C ASP A 99 0.43 27.58 11.65
N ALA A 100 -0.75 27.23 12.15
CA ALA A 100 -1.49 26.05 11.77
C ALA A 100 -2.97 26.43 11.58
N ILE A 101 -3.63 25.73 10.67
CA ILE A 101 -5.07 25.87 10.43
C ILE A 101 -5.77 24.57 10.73
N ASP A 102 -6.98 24.68 11.28
CA ASP A 102 -7.86 23.56 11.55
C ASP A 102 -8.81 23.39 10.37
N ILE A 103 -8.74 22.23 9.72
CA ILE A 103 -9.53 21.88 8.54
C ILE A 103 -10.13 20.48 8.71
N VAL A 104 -11.35 20.30 8.20
CA VAL A 104 -12.13 19.07 8.37
C VAL A 104 -12.66 18.58 7.03
N VAL A 105 -13.13 17.33 6.99
CA VAL A 105 -13.78 16.75 5.81
C VAL A 105 -14.77 17.71 5.13
N GLY A 106 -14.59 17.88 3.81
CA GLY A 106 -15.38 18.78 2.98
C GLY A 106 -14.84 20.22 2.88
N ASP A 107 -13.86 20.62 3.69
CA ASP A 107 -13.14 21.87 3.49
C ASP A 107 -12.22 21.78 2.26
N GLU A 108 -12.11 22.89 1.53
CA GLU A 108 -11.16 23.06 0.44
C GLU A 108 -10.43 24.39 0.65
N ILE A 109 -9.10 24.35 0.65
CA ILE A 109 -8.23 25.51 0.87
C ILE A 109 -7.33 25.73 -0.32
N SER A 110 -6.88 26.96 -0.50
CA SER A 110 -5.82 27.28 -1.44
C SER A 110 -4.66 28.05 -0.80
N VAL A 111 -3.46 27.73 -1.25
CA VAL A 111 -2.21 28.35 -0.82
C VAL A 111 -1.42 28.76 -2.06
N ASP A 112 -0.92 30.00 -2.05
CA ASP A 112 -0.04 30.51 -3.11
C ASP A 112 1.40 30.06 -2.82
N VAL A 113 1.98 29.28 -3.74
CA VAL A 113 3.33 28.71 -3.65
C VAL A 113 4.20 29.36 -4.72
N ASN A 114 5.41 29.81 -4.38
CA ASN A 114 6.33 30.39 -5.38
C ASN A 114 7.65 29.62 -5.44
N VAL A 115 7.98 29.08 -6.62
CA VAL A 115 9.18 28.28 -6.84
C VAL A 115 10.25 29.05 -7.64
N PRO A 116 11.56 28.87 -7.32
CA PRO A 116 12.63 29.72 -7.85
C PRO A 116 13.10 29.33 -9.27
N GLU A 117 12.86 28.09 -9.70
CA GLU A 117 13.30 27.51 -10.96
C GLU A 117 12.34 26.44 -11.49
N ASP A 118 12.44 26.15 -12.79
CA ASP A 118 11.74 25.04 -13.44
C ASP A 118 12.37 23.72 -12.95
N ALA A 119 11.64 22.93 -12.15
CA ALA A 119 12.16 21.69 -11.58
C ALA A 119 11.06 20.70 -11.16
N LEU A 120 11.49 19.48 -10.84
CA LEU A 120 10.70 18.47 -10.14
C LEU A 120 10.91 18.62 -8.64
N TYR A 121 9.83 18.81 -7.90
CA TYR A 121 9.85 19.05 -6.46
C TYR A 121 9.21 17.87 -5.71
N VAL A 122 9.80 17.49 -4.57
CA VAL A 122 9.07 16.77 -3.53
C VAL A 122 8.20 17.78 -2.81
N VAL A 123 6.93 17.43 -2.59
CA VAL A 123 6.01 18.23 -1.77
C VAL A 123 5.71 17.45 -0.50
N SER A 124 5.74 18.11 0.65
CA SER A 124 5.37 17.53 1.93
C SER A 124 4.52 18.47 2.78
N PHE A 125 3.82 17.89 3.74
CA PHE A 125 2.93 18.59 4.65
C PHE A 125 3.29 18.23 6.08
N ASP A 126 3.35 19.25 6.93
CA ASP A 126 3.25 19.06 8.37
C ASP A 126 1.76 18.97 8.74
N TYR A 127 1.38 17.96 9.50
CA TYR A 127 -0.01 17.76 9.90
C TYR A 127 -0.12 17.13 11.29
N LEU A 128 -1.28 17.26 11.92
CA LEU A 128 -1.57 16.62 13.19
C LEU A 128 -3.03 16.18 13.21
N SER A 129 -3.25 14.87 13.41
CA SER A 129 -4.58 14.32 13.68
C SER A 129 -4.88 14.45 15.17
N TYR A 130 -5.93 15.20 15.53
CA TYR A 130 -6.32 15.41 16.93
C TYR A 130 -7.65 14.76 17.30
N ASP A 131 -8.38 14.23 16.32
CA ASP A 131 -9.71 13.65 16.53
C ASP A 131 -9.64 12.20 17.04
N THR A 132 -10.80 11.62 17.37
CA THR A 132 -10.92 10.23 17.81
C THR A 132 -11.12 9.24 16.67
N SER A 133 -10.99 9.67 15.40
CA SER A 133 -11.14 8.77 14.25
C SER A 133 -10.00 7.76 14.22
N ILE A 134 -10.33 6.52 13.92
CA ILE A 134 -9.35 5.45 13.65
C ILE A 134 -8.98 5.37 12.18
N LEU A 135 -9.74 6.03 11.30
CA LEU A 135 -9.45 6.10 9.88
C LEU A 135 -8.33 7.13 9.65
N PRO A 136 -7.42 6.87 8.69
CA PRO A 136 -6.40 7.84 8.32
C PRO A 136 -7.04 9.09 7.68
N ILE A 137 -6.29 10.18 7.66
CA ILE A 137 -6.70 11.40 6.96
C ILE A 137 -6.51 11.16 5.47
N GLU A 138 -7.46 11.62 4.65
CA GLU A 138 -7.32 11.62 3.19
C GLU A 138 -7.41 13.05 2.65
N LEU A 139 -6.39 13.46 1.88
CA LEU A 139 -6.35 14.76 1.22
C LEU A 139 -6.30 14.59 -0.30
N GLY A 140 -6.95 15.48 -1.05
CA GLY A 140 -6.65 15.68 -2.46
C GLY A 140 -5.81 16.93 -2.67
N LEU A 141 -4.91 16.90 -3.64
CA LEU A 141 -4.01 18.01 -4.01
C LEU A 141 -4.19 18.34 -5.49
N LYS A 142 -4.54 19.59 -5.78
CA LYS A 142 -4.49 20.16 -7.14
C LYS A 142 -3.41 21.22 -7.22
N VAL A 143 -2.78 21.31 -8.38
CA VAL A 143 -1.84 22.38 -8.75
C VAL A 143 -2.45 23.14 -9.92
N ASP A 144 -2.61 24.45 -9.76
CA ASP A 144 -3.20 25.36 -10.75
C ASP A 144 -4.58 24.92 -11.26
N GLY A 145 -5.35 24.26 -10.39
CA GLY A 145 -6.72 23.83 -10.64
C GLY A 145 -6.88 22.39 -11.14
N GLU A 146 -5.78 21.70 -11.46
CA GLU A 146 -5.78 20.33 -11.97
C GLU A 146 -5.08 19.37 -11.00
N TYR A 147 -5.49 18.11 -10.99
CA TYR A 147 -4.76 17.08 -10.26
C TYR A 147 -3.49 16.71 -11.05
N PRO A 148 -2.27 16.86 -10.49
CA PRO A 148 -1.03 16.58 -11.22
C PRO A 148 -0.95 15.13 -11.72
N PHE A 149 -1.53 14.19 -10.99
CA PHE A 149 -1.63 12.76 -11.36
C PHE A 149 -2.82 12.11 -10.65
N TYR A 150 -3.23 10.91 -11.05
CA TYR A 150 -4.41 10.23 -10.51
C TYR A 150 -4.39 10.11 -8.98
N GLU A 151 -3.24 9.71 -8.44
CA GLU A 151 -2.97 9.47 -7.02
C GLU A 151 -3.16 10.73 -6.17
N SER A 152 -2.92 11.93 -6.72
CA SER A 152 -3.13 13.19 -6.01
C SER A 152 -4.61 13.49 -5.68
N ARG A 153 -5.57 12.68 -6.16
CA ARG A 153 -6.99 12.78 -5.80
C ARG A 153 -7.28 12.25 -4.40
N SER A 154 -6.52 11.27 -3.93
CA SER A 154 -6.57 10.76 -2.56
C SER A 154 -5.18 10.33 -2.11
N LEU A 155 -4.59 11.19 -1.29
CA LEU A 155 -3.34 11.01 -0.58
C LEU A 155 -3.68 10.63 0.86
N THR A 156 -3.13 9.53 1.34
CA THR A 156 -3.33 9.07 2.72
C THR A 156 -2.30 9.70 3.63
N PHE A 157 -2.73 10.20 4.79
CA PHE A 157 -1.89 10.73 5.86
C PHE A 157 -2.17 9.91 7.11
N GLU A 158 -1.29 8.94 7.37
CA GLU A 158 -1.41 8.01 8.49
C GLU A 158 -1.23 8.75 9.83
N THR A 159 -1.63 8.12 10.92
CA THR A 159 -1.42 8.69 12.26
C THR A 159 -0.57 7.72 13.05
N THR A 160 0.34 8.23 13.88
CA THR A 160 1.08 7.36 14.79
C THR A 160 0.19 6.92 15.95
N TRP A 161 0.23 5.63 16.24
CA TRP A 161 -0.47 4.98 17.33
C TRP A 161 0.55 4.31 18.25
N VAL A 162 0.25 4.33 19.54
CA VAL A 162 1.07 3.73 20.61
C VAL A 162 0.22 2.78 21.45
N SER A 163 0.87 1.86 22.15
CA SER A 163 0.19 1.01 23.14
C SER A 163 -0.47 1.86 24.23
N ASP A 164 -1.62 1.40 24.76
CA ASP A 164 -2.27 2.01 25.93
C ASP A 164 -1.50 1.73 27.24
N GLY A 165 -0.45 0.90 27.18
CA GLY A 165 0.54 0.71 28.23
C GLY A 165 0.11 -0.22 29.37
N GLU A 166 -1.08 -0.81 29.30
CA GLU A 166 -1.60 -1.73 30.30
C GLU A 166 -2.06 -3.06 29.68
N ASP A 167 -1.49 -4.17 30.16
CA ASP A 167 -1.99 -5.49 29.79
C ASP A 167 -3.46 -5.65 30.23
N SER A 168 -4.32 -5.99 29.27
CA SER A 168 -5.68 -6.40 29.54
C SER A 168 -5.78 -7.93 29.56
N PHE A 169 -6.62 -8.46 30.45
CA PHE A 169 -6.76 -9.91 30.64
C PHE A 169 -8.20 -10.39 30.47
N ASP A 170 -8.36 -11.57 29.88
CA ASP A 170 -9.65 -12.27 29.88
C ASP A 170 -9.93 -12.94 31.25
N ARG A 171 -11.10 -13.60 31.36
CA ARG A 171 -11.50 -14.30 32.60
C ARG A 171 -10.61 -15.50 32.98
N TYR A 172 -9.73 -15.93 32.09
CA TYR A 172 -8.80 -17.05 32.27
C TYR A 172 -7.37 -16.58 32.53
N GLY A 173 -7.11 -15.26 32.51
CA GLY A 173 -5.79 -14.68 32.67
C GLY A 173 -4.96 -14.66 31.39
N ASN A 174 -5.57 -14.87 30.22
CA ASN A 174 -4.87 -14.65 28.95
C ASN A 174 -4.80 -13.16 28.66
N VAL A 175 -3.66 -12.71 28.14
CA VAL A 175 -3.52 -11.34 27.63
C VAL A 175 -4.41 -11.18 26.40
N ILE A 176 -5.16 -10.08 26.34
CA ILE A 176 -6.02 -9.73 25.22
C ILE A 176 -5.56 -8.43 24.57
N VAL A 177 -5.82 -8.31 23.27
CA VAL A 177 -5.50 -7.13 22.48
C VAL A 177 -6.34 -5.94 22.94
N THR A 178 -5.68 -4.82 23.17
CA THR A 178 -6.30 -3.52 23.46
C THR A 178 -6.29 -2.62 22.23
N MET A 179 -7.20 -1.64 22.22
CA MET A 179 -7.16 -0.58 21.20
C MET A 179 -5.97 0.33 21.49
N PRO A 180 -5.17 0.72 20.47
CA PRO A 180 -4.11 1.69 20.69
C PRO A 180 -4.66 3.05 21.07
N ASP A 181 -3.80 3.85 21.67
CA ASP A 181 -3.98 5.29 21.76
C ASP A 181 -3.35 5.99 20.56
N LYS A 182 -4.05 6.99 20.05
CA LYS A 182 -3.54 7.91 19.03
C LYS A 182 -2.47 8.80 19.67
N LEU A 183 -1.28 8.83 19.11
CA LEU A 183 -0.24 9.75 19.55
C LEU A 183 -0.49 11.13 18.93
N ILE A 184 -0.97 12.07 19.74
CA ILE A 184 -1.25 13.44 19.29
C ILE A 184 0.08 14.20 19.14
N GLN A 185 0.62 14.20 17.93
CA GLN A 185 1.88 14.86 17.59
C GLN A 185 1.85 15.43 16.16
N TRP A 186 2.78 16.35 15.89
CA TRP A 186 3.03 16.82 14.53
C TRP A 186 3.82 15.79 13.75
N GLU A 187 3.27 15.42 12.61
CA GLU A 187 3.82 14.48 11.65
C GLU A 187 4.27 15.25 10.40
N HIS A 188 5.28 14.73 9.71
CA HIS A 188 5.75 15.23 8.42
C HIS A 188 5.57 14.14 7.38
N LYS A 189 4.83 14.41 6.31
CA LYS A 189 4.64 13.43 5.24
C LYS A 189 4.78 14.04 3.86
N GLU A 190 5.61 13.38 3.05
CA GLU A 190 5.77 13.65 1.62
C GLU A 190 4.54 13.13 0.84
N VAL A 191 4.24 13.75 -0.30
CA VAL A 191 3.20 13.29 -1.21
C VAL A 191 3.60 11.92 -1.74
N MET A 192 2.91 10.89 -1.27
CA MET A 192 3.13 9.49 -1.63
C MET A 192 1.88 8.87 -2.23
N ASP A 193 2.07 7.80 -3.01
CA ASP A 193 0.98 6.96 -3.46
C ASP A 193 0.33 6.25 -2.26
N ALA A 194 -0.98 6.46 -2.06
CA ALA A 194 -1.75 5.83 -1.00
C ALA A 194 -1.74 4.29 -1.06
N SER A 195 -1.52 3.71 -2.25
CA SER A 195 -1.40 2.26 -2.41
C SER A 195 0.01 1.72 -2.21
N TYR A 196 1.00 2.61 -1.99
CA TYR A 196 2.41 2.26 -1.82
C TYR A 196 2.97 1.37 -2.94
N ARG A 197 2.42 1.50 -4.17
CA ARG A 197 3.07 1.01 -5.39
C ARG A 197 4.22 1.94 -5.80
N TYR A 198 4.29 3.12 -5.22
CA TYR A 198 5.52 3.90 -5.12
C TYR A 198 5.94 3.95 -3.65
N SER A 199 7.16 3.49 -3.36
CA SER A 199 7.78 3.63 -2.02
C SER A 199 8.51 4.96 -1.84
N GLU A 200 8.72 5.69 -2.93
CA GLU A 200 9.33 7.02 -2.94
C GLU A 200 8.27 8.12 -3.17
N PRO A 201 8.57 9.39 -2.83
CA PRO A 201 7.68 10.51 -3.07
C PRO A 201 7.35 10.72 -4.55
N LEU A 202 6.11 11.10 -4.81
CA LEU A 202 5.63 11.45 -6.14
C LEU A 202 6.03 12.89 -6.48
N LEU A 203 7.05 13.04 -7.31
CA LEU A 203 7.57 14.35 -7.73
C LEU A 203 6.55 15.14 -8.57
N ILE A 204 6.47 16.44 -8.34
CA ILE A 204 5.61 17.36 -9.10
C ILE A 204 6.46 18.31 -9.94
N GLU A 205 6.20 18.34 -11.26
CA GLU A 205 6.85 19.27 -12.19
C GLU A 205 6.24 20.67 -12.07
N LEU A 206 7.05 21.66 -11.71
CA LEU A 206 6.63 23.05 -11.54
C LEU A 206 7.55 23.98 -12.33
N SER A 207 6.94 24.96 -13.01
CA SER A 207 7.66 26.05 -13.67
C SER A 207 8.03 27.13 -12.66
N LYS A 208 9.10 27.86 -12.90
CA LYS A 208 9.47 29.03 -12.12
C LYS A 208 8.32 30.03 -12.01
N GLY A 209 8.01 30.43 -10.78
CA GLY A 209 7.02 31.46 -10.49
C GLY A 209 5.97 30.98 -9.50
N SER A 210 4.79 31.59 -9.59
CA SER A 210 3.68 31.38 -8.65
C SER A 210 2.76 30.28 -9.15
N HIS A 211 2.43 29.36 -8.26
CA HIS A 211 1.47 28.28 -8.43
C HIS A 211 0.41 28.36 -7.32
N LYS A 212 -0.79 27.88 -7.62
CA LYS A 212 -1.86 27.74 -6.63
C LYS A 212 -2.01 26.28 -6.26
N PHE A 213 -1.72 25.93 -5.02
CA PHE A 213 -1.99 24.60 -4.49
C PHE A 213 -3.38 24.63 -3.85
N THR A 214 -4.25 23.72 -4.27
CA THR A 214 -5.58 23.54 -3.68
C THR A 214 -5.63 22.20 -2.98
N ILE A 215 -5.91 22.20 -1.68
CA ILE A 215 -5.99 21.00 -0.84
C ILE A 215 -7.43 20.79 -0.41
N ASN A 216 -7.98 19.60 -0.68
CA ASN A 216 -9.33 19.22 -0.27
C ASN A 216 -9.26 18.09 0.78
N VAL A 217 -10.05 18.18 1.84
CA VAL A 217 -10.10 17.12 2.87
C VAL A 217 -11.21 16.13 2.48
N ASN A 218 -10.81 14.91 2.11
CA ASN A 218 -11.71 13.82 1.72
C ASN A 218 -12.21 13.03 2.93
N GLU A 219 -11.36 12.83 3.95
CA GLU A 219 -11.65 12.06 5.16
C GLU A 219 -10.89 12.66 6.35
N GLY A 220 -11.50 12.62 7.54
CA GLY A 220 -10.87 13.02 8.80
C GLY A 220 -10.90 14.52 9.12
N SER A 221 -10.23 14.86 10.22
CA SER A 221 -9.97 16.24 10.68
C SER A 221 -8.51 16.38 11.09
N LEU A 222 -7.90 17.52 10.76
CA LEU A 222 -6.48 17.76 11.02
C LEU A 222 -6.16 19.22 11.30
N LEU A 223 -5.08 19.43 12.05
CA LEU A 223 -4.34 20.66 11.94
C LEU A 223 -3.36 20.52 10.79
N LEU A 224 -3.42 21.45 9.83
CA LEU A 224 -2.43 21.57 8.76
C LEU A 224 -1.41 22.63 9.15
N GLY A 225 -0.13 22.27 9.06
CA GLY A 225 1.04 23.12 9.29
C GLY A 225 1.65 23.59 7.97
N ASN A 226 2.96 23.74 7.91
CA ASN A 226 3.65 24.21 6.72
C ASN A 226 3.57 23.19 5.56
N ILE A 227 3.54 23.71 4.34
CA ILE A 227 3.80 22.94 3.12
C ILE A 227 5.27 23.17 2.76
N THR A 228 6.02 22.10 2.49
CA THR A 228 7.44 22.21 2.12
C THR A 228 7.66 21.66 0.73
N LEU A 229 8.41 22.40 -0.10
CA LEU A 229 8.92 21.90 -1.36
C LEU A 229 10.43 21.68 -1.22
N SER A 230 10.87 20.45 -1.41
CA SER A 230 12.25 20.02 -1.16
C SER A 230 12.83 19.25 -2.34
N LYS A 231 14.13 18.97 -2.26
CA LYS A 231 14.81 18.04 -3.17
C LYS A 231 14.43 16.60 -2.80
N LYS A 232 14.50 15.69 -3.77
CA LYS A 232 14.38 14.26 -3.51
C LYS A 232 15.50 13.77 -2.59
N THR A 233 15.16 13.02 -1.56
CA THR A 233 16.13 12.32 -0.71
C THR A 233 16.77 11.20 -1.51
N VAL A 234 18.11 11.14 -1.51
CA VAL A 234 18.85 10.10 -2.23
C VAL A 234 19.23 9.00 -1.24
N ILE A 235 18.69 7.80 -1.47
CA ILE A 235 19.08 6.61 -0.71
C ILE A 235 20.51 6.24 -1.11
N PRO A 236 21.44 6.06 -0.15
CA PRO A 236 22.80 5.65 -0.48
C PRO A 236 22.85 4.33 -1.21
N GLU A 237 23.71 4.20 -2.23
CA GLU A 237 23.88 2.93 -2.92
C GLU A 237 24.56 1.88 -2.03
N TYR A 238 24.00 0.67 -2.00
CA TYR A 238 24.66 -0.46 -1.38
C TYR A 238 25.89 -0.87 -2.19
N THR A 239 27.04 -0.91 -1.54
CA THR A 239 28.31 -1.30 -2.17
C THR A 239 28.79 -2.68 -1.73
N LYS A 240 28.76 -2.94 -0.42
CA LYS A 240 29.14 -4.21 0.20
C LYS A 240 28.65 -4.26 1.64
N ALA A 241 28.57 -5.47 2.20
CA ALA A 241 28.42 -5.65 3.62
C ALA A 241 29.75 -5.34 4.32
N GLU A 242 29.67 -4.73 5.50
CA GLU A 242 30.82 -4.59 6.38
C GLU A 242 30.80 -5.71 7.42
N ASP A 243 31.97 -6.13 7.88
CA ASP A 243 32.03 -7.11 8.96
C ASP A 243 31.48 -6.45 10.24
N ALA A 244 30.69 -7.20 10.99
CA ALA A 244 30.10 -6.79 12.26
C ALA A 244 30.83 -7.50 13.41
N PRO A 245 32.11 -7.19 13.68
CA PRO A 245 32.91 -7.95 14.62
C PRO A 245 32.42 -7.74 16.06
N GLY A 246 32.42 -8.82 16.84
CA GLY A 246 32.03 -8.79 18.25
C GLY A 246 31.00 -9.87 18.56
N ASN A 247 30.38 -9.80 19.72
CA ASN A 247 29.50 -10.84 20.27
C ASN A 247 28.23 -10.28 20.93
N GLU A 248 27.86 -9.04 20.62
CA GLU A 248 26.61 -8.47 21.11
C GLU A 248 25.38 -9.09 20.43
N LEU A 249 24.31 -9.17 21.21
CA LEU A 249 22.98 -9.60 20.81
C LEU A 249 21.96 -8.73 21.52
N ILE A 250 21.23 -7.94 20.74
CA ILE A 250 20.04 -7.25 21.19
C ILE A 250 18.87 -8.01 20.59
N THR A 251 17.96 -8.45 21.46
CA THR A 251 16.71 -9.12 21.07
C THR A 251 15.57 -8.16 21.37
N ILE A 252 14.73 -7.95 20.36
CA ILE A 252 13.51 -7.15 20.44
C ILE A 252 12.36 -8.14 20.23
N GLU A 253 11.42 -8.18 21.17
CA GLU A 253 10.20 -8.99 21.06
C GLU A 253 9.23 -8.24 20.14
N ALA A 254 8.75 -8.90 19.09
CA ALA A 254 8.09 -8.20 17.98
C ALA A 254 6.65 -7.79 18.30
N GLU A 255 6.02 -8.39 19.31
CA GLU A 255 4.72 -7.93 19.82
C GLU A 255 4.80 -6.56 20.49
N ASP A 256 5.98 -6.16 20.96
CA ASP A 256 6.21 -4.92 21.71
C ASP A 256 6.74 -3.80 20.80
N PHE A 257 6.02 -3.52 19.71
CA PHE A 257 6.32 -2.36 18.87
C PHE A 257 5.97 -1.07 19.62
N THR A 258 6.88 -0.09 19.57
CA THR A 258 6.72 1.18 20.27
C THR A 258 5.77 2.12 19.52
N GLN A 259 5.70 1.99 18.19
CA GLN A 259 4.80 2.78 17.35
C GLN A 259 4.29 1.95 16.16
N ARG A 260 3.08 2.29 15.70
CA ARG A 260 2.47 1.79 14.47
C ARG A 260 1.73 2.92 13.75
N ASN A 261 1.69 2.91 12.42
CA ASN A 261 0.99 3.96 11.65
C ASN A 261 -0.48 3.62 11.33
N ASP A 262 -0.92 2.42 11.68
CA ASP A 262 -2.31 1.99 11.54
C ASP A 262 -2.81 1.40 12.86
N SER A 263 -4.01 1.80 13.26
CA SER A 263 -4.66 1.31 14.47
C SER A 263 -5.01 -0.18 14.41
N SER A 264 -5.10 -0.76 13.20
CA SER A 264 -5.47 -2.16 13.00
C SER A 264 -4.33 -3.12 13.32
N ILE A 265 -3.07 -2.72 13.13
CA ILE A 265 -1.90 -3.56 13.36
C ILE A 265 -1.88 -3.94 14.84
N HIS A 266 -1.81 -5.22 15.20
CA HIS A 266 -1.77 -5.64 16.59
C HIS A 266 -0.97 -6.93 16.77
N ALA A 267 -0.63 -7.23 18.01
CA ALA A 267 -0.01 -8.51 18.36
C ALA A 267 -1.07 -9.57 18.67
N VAL A 268 -0.74 -10.83 18.44
CA VAL A 268 -1.56 -11.99 18.83
C VAL A 268 -0.71 -13.00 19.59
N GLY A 269 -1.35 -13.85 20.38
CA GLY A 269 -0.69 -14.96 21.05
C GLY A 269 -0.84 -16.27 20.27
N GLU A 270 0.28 -16.87 19.88
CA GLU A 270 0.33 -18.21 19.28
C GLU A 270 1.02 -19.20 20.24
N TYR A 271 0.39 -20.36 20.45
CA TYR A 271 0.97 -21.39 21.32
C TYR A 271 1.98 -22.25 20.55
N ASP A 272 3.23 -21.81 20.53
CA ASP A 272 4.38 -22.57 20.04
C ASP A 272 5.57 -22.33 20.97
N ALA A 273 6.16 -23.41 21.49
CA ALA A 273 7.28 -23.34 22.44
C ALA A 273 8.56 -22.69 21.86
N SER A 274 8.63 -22.53 20.53
CA SER A 274 9.73 -21.85 19.86
C SER A 274 9.59 -20.32 19.77
N LEU A 275 8.41 -19.79 20.11
CA LEU A 275 8.11 -18.35 20.15
C LEU A 275 8.48 -17.73 21.50
N SER A 276 8.61 -16.41 21.51
CA SER A 276 8.88 -15.63 22.70
C SER A 276 8.00 -14.38 22.71
N PRO A 277 7.42 -13.99 23.86
CA PRO A 277 7.37 -14.74 25.11
C PRO A 277 6.48 -15.99 25.01
N VAL A 278 6.70 -16.93 25.94
CA VAL A 278 5.84 -18.11 26.09
C VAL A 278 5.56 -18.35 27.57
N GLN A 279 4.32 -18.69 27.90
CA GLN A 279 3.90 -19.05 29.25
C GLN A 279 3.22 -20.44 29.25
N SER A 280 3.41 -21.19 30.33
CA SER A 280 2.97 -22.59 30.42
C SER A 280 1.47 -22.75 30.72
N THR A 281 0.84 -21.72 31.29
CA THR A 281 -0.54 -21.80 31.80
C THR A 281 -1.51 -20.83 31.12
N THR A 282 -0.99 -19.77 30.50
CA THR A 282 -1.75 -18.62 30.01
C THR A 282 -1.18 -18.20 28.67
N THR A 283 -2.04 -17.73 27.76
CA THR A 283 -1.59 -17.16 26.49
C THR A 283 -1.14 -15.71 26.71
N VAL A 284 0.05 -15.40 26.21
CA VAL A 284 0.59 -14.04 26.08
C VAL A 284 0.66 -13.69 24.60
N LEU A 285 0.62 -12.40 24.29
CA LEU A 285 0.93 -11.91 22.95
C LEU A 285 2.42 -12.15 22.70
N ASN A 286 2.78 -12.62 21.51
CA ASN A 286 4.16 -13.01 21.21
C ASN A 286 4.56 -12.86 19.74
N ILE A 287 3.62 -12.46 18.89
CA ILE A 287 3.90 -12.20 17.49
C ILE A 287 3.11 -10.98 17.02
N VAL A 288 3.65 -10.25 16.05
CA VAL A 288 2.84 -9.37 15.19
C VAL A 288 1.84 -10.26 14.42
N ASP A 289 0.56 -9.92 14.49
CA ASP A 289 -0.47 -10.67 13.78
C ASP A 289 -0.35 -10.42 12.27
N GLN A 290 -0.14 -11.49 11.52
CA GLN A 290 -0.06 -11.46 10.06
C GLN A 290 -1.35 -10.90 9.43
N ASP A 291 -2.52 -11.14 10.02
CA ASP A 291 -3.78 -10.66 9.44
C ASP A 291 -4.01 -9.17 9.74
N SER A 292 -3.16 -8.57 10.58
CA SER A 292 -3.19 -7.15 10.94
C SER A 292 -2.09 -6.32 10.27
N PHE A 293 -1.00 -6.97 9.85
CA PHE A 293 0.16 -6.39 9.18
C PHE A 293 0.30 -6.98 7.76
N ASP A 294 -0.61 -6.55 6.89
CA ASP A 294 -0.88 -7.15 5.60
C ASP A 294 -0.96 -6.16 4.43
N THR A 295 -1.06 -4.86 4.71
CA THR A 295 -1.34 -3.83 3.72
C THR A 295 -0.10 -3.00 3.43
N ALA A 296 0.18 -2.73 2.16
CA ALA A 296 1.30 -1.86 1.77
C ALA A 296 1.15 -0.47 2.39
N GLY A 297 2.25 0.09 2.88
CA GLY A 297 2.27 1.34 3.65
C GLY A 297 2.18 1.16 5.15
N GLN A 298 1.65 0.05 5.66
CA GLN A 298 1.66 -0.24 7.09
C GLN A 298 3.10 -0.32 7.59
N LYS A 299 3.33 0.29 8.75
CA LYS A 299 4.64 0.45 9.37
C LYS A 299 4.56 0.16 10.86
N VAL A 300 5.51 -0.64 11.34
CA VAL A 300 5.79 -0.83 12.77
C VAL A 300 7.20 -0.35 13.08
N THR A 301 7.38 0.24 14.26
CA THR A 301 8.67 0.78 14.72
C THR A 301 8.96 0.24 16.11
N TYR A 302 10.24 -0.07 16.35
CA TYR A 302 10.77 -0.54 17.62
C TYR A 302 11.92 0.35 18.06
N GLU A 303 12.02 0.59 19.36
CA GLU A 303 13.17 1.26 19.98
C GLU A 303 14.09 0.23 20.62
N PHE A 304 15.41 0.44 20.51
CA PHE A 304 16.41 -0.40 21.16
C PHE A 304 17.65 0.40 21.55
N GLU A 305 18.49 -0.15 22.42
CA GLU A 305 19.69 0.51 22.92
C GLU A 305 20.96 -0.26 22.53
N VAL A 306 21.94 0.45 21.99
CA VAL A 306 23.26 -0.07 21.61
C VAL A 306 24.28 0.38 22.63
N ALA A 307 24.98 -0.59 23.24
CA ALA A 307 25.97 -0.29 24.28
C ALA A 307 27.31 0.18 23.71
N ASN A 308 27.73 -0.37 22.57
CA ASN A 308 29.01 -0.07 21.94
C ASN A 308 28.82 0.27 20.47
N ALA A 309 29.39 1.39 20.03
CA ALA A 309 29.32 1.75 18.62
C ALA A 309 30.01 0.69 17.72
N GLY A 310 29.44 0.42 16.55
CA GLY A 310 29.99 -0.53 15.59
C GLY A 310 28.98 -1.01 14.56
N TYR A 311 29.40 -1.95 13.71
CA TYR A 311 28.53 -2.60 12.74
C TYR A 311 27.73 -3.74 13.40
N TYR A 312 26.45 -3.81 13.05
CA TYR A 312 25.52 -4.85 13.48
C TYR A 312 24.79 -5.44 12.29
N ASN A 313 24.62 -6.77 12.29
CA ASN A 313 23.72 -7.45 11.36
C ASN A 313 22.30 -7.44 11.90
N ILE A 314 21.33 -7.46 10.99
CA ILE A 314 19.92 -7.59 11.32
C ILE A 314 19.45 -9.01 10.97
N ALA A 315 18.76 -9.64 11.91
CA ALA A 315 18.08 -10.91 11.71
C ALA A 315 16.69 -10.88 12.33
N MET A 316 15.82 -11.77 11.89
CA MET A 316 14.45 -11.85 12.36
C MET A 316 13.99 -13.29 12.48
N ASN A 317 13.15 -13.57 13.46
CA ASN A 317 12.31 -14.75 13.49
C ASN A 317 10.93 -14.37 12.94
N TYR A 318 10.56 -14.90 11.78
CA TYR A 318 9.32 -14.52 11.11
C TYR A 318 8.67 -15.71 10.38
N ARG A 319 7.39 -15.54 10.04
CA ARG A 319 6.60 -16.41 9.16
C ARG A 319 5.97 -15.55 8.08
N GLN A 320 6.08 -16.00 6.84
CA GLN A 320 5.38 -15.43 5.68
C GLN A 320 4.84 -16.62 4.91
N SER A 321 3.56 -16.92 5.10
CA SER A 321 2.93 -18.13 4.55
C SER A 321 1.98 -17.85 3.39
N GLU A 322 1.75 -16.57 3.08
CA GLU A 322 0.96 -16.12 1.93
C GLU A 322 1.81 -16.04 0.66
N LYS A 323 1.18 -15.77 -0.50
CA LYS A 323 1.86 -15.64 -1.80
C LYS A 323 2.82 -16.80 -2.10
N ASN A 324 2.31 -18.04 -2.19
CA ASN A 324 3.12 -19.25 -2.35
C ASN A 324 4.43 -19.09 -3.14
N GLY A 325 5.56 -19.19 -2.44
CA GLY A 325 6.90 -19.13 -3.02
C GLY A 325 7.40 -17.73 -3.40
N PHE A 326 6.59 -16.70 -3.26
CA PHE A 326 6.86 -15.31 -3.64
C PHE A 326 7.06 -14.44 -2.38
N PRO A 327 8.00 -13.49 -2.37
CA PRO A 327 8.30 -12.70 -1.19
C PRO A 327 7.27 -11.60 -0.92
N VAL A 328 7.34 -11.07 0.29
CA VAL A 328 6.80 -9.76 0.69
C VAL A 328 7.94 -8.76 0.69
N PHE A 329 7.69 -7.53 0.29
CA PHE A 329 8.73 -6.51 0.24
C PHE A 329 8.58 -5.55 1.41
N VAL A 330 9.70 -5.20 2.05
CA VAL A 330 9.74 -4.36 3.24
C VAL A 330 10.84 -3.31 3.09
N ASN A 331 10.51 -2.04 3.30
CA ASN A 331 11.50 -0.99 3.53
C ASN A 331 11.93 -1.04 5.00
N TYR A 332 13.23 -1.19 5.23
CA TYR A 332 13.83 -1.12 6.55
C TYR A 332 14.45 0.25 6.76
N GLU A 333 14.02 0.92 7.82
CA GLU A 333 14.59 2.18 8.25
C GLU A 333 15.32 2.00 9.58
N ILE A 334 16.45 2.68 9.73
CA ILE A 334 17.16 2.85 10.99
C ILE A 334 17.16 4.34 11.31
N ASP A 335 16.68 4.71 12.49
CA ASP A 335 16.56 6.12 12.92
C ASP A 335 15.75 6.99 11.94
N GLY A 336 14.76 6.39 11.26
CA GLY A 336 13.89 7.06 10.30
C GLY A 336 14.43 7.18 8.87
N GLU A 337 15.61 6.61 8.58
CA GLU A 337 16.23 6.65 7.25
C GLU A 337 16.50 5.24 6.72
N ILE A 338 16.27 5.03 5.42
CA ILE A 338 16.70 3.79 4.75
C ILE A 338 18.23 3.82 4.63
N PRO A 339 18.98 2.89 5.25
CA PRO A 339 20.44 3.00 5.32
C PRO A 339 21.15 2.97 3.97
N ASN A 340 20.62 2.18 3.03
CA ASN A 340 21.08 2.09 1.64
C ASN A 340 20.08 1.24 0.82
N THR A 341 20.30 1.17 -0.50
CA THR A 341 19.43 0.46 -1.46
C THR A 341 19.25 -1.04 -1.20
N ALA A 342 20.05 -1.70 -0.35
CA ALA A 342 19.80 -3.09 0.04
C ALA A 342 18.75 -3.26 1.15
N PHE A 343 18.36 -2.18 1.83
CA PHE A 343 17.31 -2.14 2.83
C PHE A 343 15.98 -1.60 2.27
N GLU A 344 16.01 -1.03 1.08
CA GLU A 344 14.84 -0.66 0.30
C GLU A 344 14.23 -1.90 -0.35
N ASN A 345 12.91 -2.02 -0.32
CA ASN A 345 12.14 -3.07 -0.98
C ASN A 345 12.69 -4.49 -0.70
N TYR A 346 13.16 -4.73 0.52
CA TYR A 346 13.85 -5.98 0.87
C TYR A 346 12.89 -7.18 0.77
N PRO A 347 13.24 -8.25 0.02
CA PRO A 347 12.37 -9.41 -0.18
C PRO A 347 12.40 -10.36 1.02
N MET A 348 11.39 -10.25 1.88
CA MET A 348 11.05 -11.21 2.92
C MET A 348 10.54 -12.50 2.30
N LYS A 349 11.41 -13.51 2.26
CA LYS A 349 11.15 -14.77 1.55
C LYS A 349 10.03 -15.60 2.18
N TYR A 350 9.31 -16.29 1.31
CA TYR A 350 8.31 -17.28 1.68
C TYR A 350 8.83 -18.31 2.68
N GLN A 351 8.11 -18.45 3.79
CA GLN A 351 8.47 -19.33 4.88
C GLN A 351 7.25 -19.68 5.76
N GLN A 352 6.79 -20.93 5.65
CA GLN A 352 5.58 -21.42 6.34
C GLN A 352 5.66 -21.51 7.87
N LYS A 353 6.86 -21.44 8.45
CA LYS A 353 7.09 -21.58 9.88
C LYS A 353 8.01 -20.48 10.37
N PHE A 354 7.84 -20.11 11.63
CA PHE A 354 8.78 -19.27 12.34
C PHE A 354 10.19 -19.85 12.28
N LYS A 355 11.13 -19.05 11.76
CA LYS A 355 12.55 -19.41 11.65
C LYS A 355 13.37 -18.13 11.57
N ASN A 356 14.54 -18.20 12.23
CA ASN A 356 15.52 -17.13 12.15
C ASN A 356 16.11 -17.03 10.73
N ALA A 357 16.09 -15.82 10.18
CA ALA A 357 16.77 -15.46 8.95
C ALA A 357 17.53 -14.14 9.14
N TYR A 358 18.72 -14.04 8.56
CA TYR A 358 19.43 -12.77 8.46
C TYR A 358 18.89 -11.99 7.26
N LEU A 359 18.86 -10.67 7.37
CA LEU A 359 18.80 -9.82 6.19
C LEU A 359 20.08 -10.03 5.37
N LYS A 360 19.93 -10.21 4.05
CA LYS A 360 21.04 -10.55 3.16
C LYS A 360 21.00 -9.79 1.85
N SER A 361 22.18 -9.40 1.38
CA SER A 361 22.33 -8.86 0.02
C SER A 361 21.98 -9.91 -1.04
N SER A 362 21.87 -9.47 -2.29
CA SER A 362 21.72 -10.33 -3.47
C SER A 362 22.82 -11.39 -3.58
N ASP A 363 24.05 -11.07 -3.15
CA ASP A 363 25.20 -11.99 -3.12
C ASP A 363 25.16 -12.99 -1.93
N GLY A 364 24.21 -12.82 -1.00
CA GLY A 364 24.00 -13.70 0.14
C GLY A 364 24.77 -13.34 1.41
N ASP A 365 25.51 -12.22 1.38
CA ASP A 365 26.19 -11.63 2.54
C ASP A 365 25.19 -11.04 3.51
N LYS A 366 25.48 -11.08 4.81
CA LYS A 366 24.61 -10.49 5.83
C LYS A 366 24.65 -8.97 5.71
N LEU A 367 23.47 -8.35 5.61
CA LEU A 367 23.39 -6.90 5.63
C LEU A 367 23.71 -6.38 7.04
N SER A 368 24.50 -5.31 7.07
CA SER A 368 24.99 -4.68 8.29
C SER A 368 24.77 -3.18 8.26
N VAL A 369 24.46 -2.59 9.42
CA VAL A 369 24.36 -1.14 9.62
C VAL A 369 25.33 -0.72 10.72
N TYR A 370 25.91 0.48 10.59
CA TYR A 370 26.72 1.06 11.65
C TYR A 370 25.81 1.80 12.62
N LEU A 371 25.94 1.51 13.91
CA LEU A 371 25.16 2.12 14.99
C LEU A 371 26.12 2.77 15.98
N GLU A 372 25.76 3.95 16.46
CA GLU A 372 26.47 4.59 17.56
C GLU A 372 26.02 3.99 18.90
N ALA A 373 26.71 4.35 19.99
CA ALA A 373 26.22 3.98 21.32
C ALA A 373 25.03 4.88 21.70
N GLY A 374 23.92 4.29 22.12
CA GLY A 374 22.72 5.02 22.51
C GLY A 374 21.42 4.38 22.01
N LYS A 375 20.36 5.19 22.01
CA LYS A 375 19.02 4.80 21.60
C LYS A 375 18.89 4.90 20.08
N HIS A 376 18.35 3.85 19.47
CA HIS A 376 18.10 3.74 18.04
C HIS A 376 16.68 3.24 17.78
N THR A 377 16.19 3.45 16.56
CA THR A 377 14.95 2.82 16.07
C THR A 377 15.21 1.90 14.89
N ILE A 378 14.37 0.88 14.77
CA ILE A 378 14.22 0.11 13.54
C ILE A 378 12.75 0.10 13.15
N SER A 379 12.45 0.45 11.90
CA SER A 379 11.11 0.38 11.35
C SER A 379 11.02 -0.57 10.17
N MET A 380 9.84 -1.15 9.99
CA MET A 380 9.51 -2.02 8.86
C MET A 380 8.24 -1.51 8.21
N GLN A 381 8.33 -1.07 6.96
CA GLN A 381 7.18 -0.64 6.17
C GLN A 381 6.95 -1.60 5.01
N ILE A 382 5.73 -2.12 4.87
CA ILE A 382 5.38 -3.00 3.76
C ILE A 382 5.36 -2.17 2.46
N SER A 383 6.00 -2.69 1.41
CA SER A 383 6.06 -2.07 0.09
C SER A 383 5.37 -2.92 -0.98
N ALA A 384 4.64 -2.26 -1.88
CA ALA A 384 4.14 -2.86 -3.12
C ALA A 384 4.92 -2.38 -4.37
N ASP A 385 5.98 -1.60 -4.19
CA ASP A 385 6.72 -0.96 -5.28
C ASP A 385 7.32 -1.96 -6.28
N PRO A 386 7.96 -3.08 -5.86
CA PRO A 386 8.43 -4.09 -6.80
C PRO A 386 7.32 -4.78 -7.61
N LEU A 387 6.06 -4.65 -7.19
CA LEU A 387 4.88 -5.20 -7.85
C LEU A 387 4.13 -4.15 -8.69
N ARG A 388 4.55 -2.87 -8.66
CA ARG A 388 3.86 -1.76 -9.33
C ARG A 388 3.60 -2.05 -10.80
N GLU A 389 4.65 -2.34 -11.56
CA GLU A 389 4.53 -2.52 -13.01
C GLU A 389 3.60 -3.69 -13.35
N ALA A 390 3.69 -4.78 -12.59
CA ALA A 390 2.80 -5.93 -12.74
C ALA A 390 1.34 -5.53 -12.47
N LEU A 391 1.08 -4.83 -11.36
CA LEU A 391 -0.25 -4.38 -10.96
C LEU A 391 -0.86 -3.38 -11.95
N GLU A 392 -0.09 -2.40 -12.41
CA GLU A 392 -0.54 -1.43 -13.41
C GLU A 392 -0.82 -2.10 -14.76
N LYS A 393 0.01 -3.05 -15.17
CA LYS A 393 -0.18 -3.80 -16.41
C LYS A 393 -1.45 -4.65 -16.37
N VAL A 394 -1.69 -5.38 -15.28
CA VAL A 394 -2.92 -6.17 -15.16
C VAL A 394 -4.16 -5.30 -14.99
N ASP A 395 -4.06 -4.14 -14.33
CA ASP A 395 -5.12 -3.12 -14.30
C ASP A 395 -5.48 -2.66 -15.72
N TYR A 396 -4.49 -2.41 -16.58
CA TYR A 396 -4.71 -2.07 -17.98
C TYR A 396 -5.42 -3.19 -18.74
N ILE A 397 -4.90 -4.42 -18.67
CA ILE A 397 -5.45 -5.58 -19.40
C ILE A 397 -6.88 -5.87 -18.96
N MET A 398 -7.16 -5.84 -17.65
CA MET A 398 -8.51 -6.07 -17.11
C MET A 398 -9.53 -5.07 -17.67
N ASN A 399 -9.16 -3.80 -17.80
CA ASN A 399 -10.02 -2.78 -18.40
C ASN A 399 -10.15 -2.98 -19.92
N ALA A 400 -9.06 -3.29 -20.62
CA ALA A 400 -9.08 -3.52 -22.06
C ALA A 400 -9.93 -4.75 -22.45
N VAL A 401 -9.87 -5.83 -21.65
CA VAL A 401 -10.73 -7.01 -21.79
C VAL A 401 -12.20 -6.68 -21.54
N ASN A 402 -12.49 -5.84 -20.55
CA ASN A 402 -13.85 -5.35 -20.30
C ASN A 402 -14.38 -4.50 -21.46
N ASP A 403 -13.56 -3.61 -22.01
CA ASP A 403 -13.92 -2.78 -23.16
C ASP A 403 -14.20 -3.61 -24.41
N LEU A 404 -13.37 -4.63 -24.67
CA LEU A 404 -13.63 -5.58 -25.74
C LEU A 404 -14.93 -6.35 -25.50
N SER A 405 -15.21 -6.78 -24.27
CA SER A 405 -16.47 -7.45 -23.93
C SER A 405 -17.69 -6.56 -24.25
N LEU A 406 -17.60 -5.25 -23.99
CA LEU A 406 -18.64 -4.29 -24.35
C LEU A 406 -18.73 -4.06 -25.87
N GLU A 407 -17.59 -4.02 -26.58
CA GLU A 407 -17.53 -3.90 -28.04
C GLU A 407 -18.18 -5.11 -28.73
N VAL A 408 -17.83 -6.32 -28.30
CA VAL A 408 -18.45 -7.57 -28.77
C VAL A 408 -19.95 -7.57 -28.51
N THR A 409 -20.39 -7.14 -27.32
CA THR A 409 -21.82 -7.06 -26.96
C THR A 409 -22.58 -6.07 -27.85
N LYS A 410 -21.96 -4.95 -28.22
CA LYS A 410 -22.55 -3.97 -29.15
C LYS A 410 -22.74 -4.55 -30.55
N VAL A 411 -21.82 -5.38 -31.02
CA VAL A 411 -21.88 -6.02 -32.35
C VAL A 411 -22.89 -7.17 -32.37
N ALA A 412 -22.82 -8.07 -31.38
CA ALA A 412 -23.65 -9.27 -31.32
C ALA A 412 -25.11 -8.95 -30.91
N GLY A 413 -25.31 -7.88 -30.13
CA GLY A 413 -26.56 -7.61 -29.42
C GLY A 413 -26.77 -8.59 -28.25
N THR A 414 -27.84 -8.38 -27.48
CA THR A 414 -28.13 -9.20 -26.28
C THR A 414 -28.73 -10.57 -26.61
N ASN A 415 -29.19 -10.80 -27.85
CA ASN A 415 -29.77 -12.06 -28.28
C ASN A 415 -28.73 -12.90 -29.03
N LYS A 416 -28.24 -13.96 -28.38
CA LYS A 416 -27.34 -14.97 -28.94
C LYS A 416 -28.08 -15.88 -29.94
N ASP A 417 -28.49 -15.34 -31.10
CA ASP A 417 -29.12 -16.13 -32.16
C ASP A 417 -28.06 -16.97 -32.90
N LYS A 418 -28.05 -18.28 -32.62
CA LYS A 418 -27.14 -19.26 -33.24
C LYS A 418 -27.30 -19.42 -34.76
N TYR A 419 -28.34 -18.83 -35.36
CA TYR A 419 -28.58 -18.88 -36.80
C TYR A 419 -28.06 -17.63 -37.54
N ARG A 420 -27.47 -16.66 -36.83
CA ARG A 420 -26.77 -15.53 -37.44
C ARG A 420 -25.31 -15.90 -37.71
N ASP A 421 -24.92 -15.89 -38.99
CA ASP A 421 -23.52 -15.96 -39.43
C ASP A 421 -22.89 -14.56 -39.30
N LEU A 422 -22.53 -14.21 -38.06
CA LEU A 422 -21.88 -12.94 -37.74
C LEU A 422 -20.37 -13.18 -37.59
N ARG A 423 -19.58 -12.54 -38.44
CA ARG A 423 -18.12 -12.56 -38.34
C ARG A 423 -17.64 -11.34 -37.57
N LEU A 424 -17.32 -11.54 -36.29
CA LEU A 424 -16.85 -10.47 -35.41
C LEU A 424 -15.62 -9.76 -35.99
N SER A 425 -14.71 -10.52 -36.60
CA SER A 425 -13.50 -10.02 -37.29
C SER A 425 -13.79 -9.01 -38.42
N LYS A 426 -15.02 -8.93 -38.93
CA LYS A 426 -15.40 -7.88 -39.90
C LYS A 426 -15.77 -6.55 -39.23
N TYR A 427 -16.19 -6.59 -37.97
CA TYR A 427 -16.62 -5.42 -37.20
C TYR A 427 -15.52 -4.91 -36.27
N ILE A 428 -14.69 -5.82 -35.76
CA ILE A 428 -13.51 -5.54 -34.93
C ILE A 428 -12.31 -6.22 -35.61
N PRO A 429 -11.71 -5.60 -36.65
CA PRO A 429 -10.68 -6.25 -37.47
C PRO A 429 -9.42 -6.68 -36.73
N ASP A 430 -9.10 -6.00 -35.62
CA ASP A 430 -7.91 -6.21 -34.81
C ASP A 430 -8.17 -7.05 -33.55
N VAL A 431 -9.37 -7.64 -33.39
CA VAL A 431 -9.75 -8.39 -32.17
C VAL A 431 -8.75 -9.49 -31.80
N GLN A 432 -8.27 -10.25 -32.79
CA GLN A 432 -7.33 -11.34 -32.58
C GLN A 432 -5.96 -10.82 -32.14
N GLU A 433 -5.47 -9.76 -32.79
CA GLU A 433 -4.20 -9.13 -32.47
C GLU A 433 -4.21 -8.53 -31.06
N ARG A 434 -5.28 -7.82 -30.69
CA ARG A 434 -5.45 -7.29 -29.32
C ARG A 434 -5.39 -8.39 -28.27
N ILE A 435 -6.12 -9.48 -28.48
CA ILE A 435 -6.15 -10.60 -27.54
C ILE A 435 -4.76 -11.23 -27.39
N TYR A 436 -4.05 -11.47 -28.50
CA TYR A 436 -2.71 -12.04 -28.41
C TYR A 436 -1.71 -11.08 -27.75
N SER A 437 -1.81 -9.77 -27.96
CA SER A 437 -0.99 -8.79 -27.22
C SER A 437 -1.16 -8.94 -25.71
N TRP A 438 -2.39 -9.11 -25.22
CA TRP A 438 -2.63 -9.33 -23.79
C TRP A 438 -2.11 -10.68 -23.30
N VAL A 439 -2.13 -11.72 -24.14
CA VAL A 439 -1.48 -13.01 -23.81
C VAL A 439 0.01 -12.78 -23.57
N ASP A 440 0.69 -12.14 -24.50
CA ASP A 440 2.13 -11.88 -24.43
C ASP A 440 2.47 -10.99 -23.22
N GLU A 441 1.67 -9.95 -22.95
CA GLU A 441 1.84 -9.07 -21.79
C GLU A 441 1.68 -9.80 -20.44
N LEU A 442 0.67 -10.67 -20.30
CA LEU A 442 0.49 -11.46 -19.07
C LEU A 442 1.65 -12.43 -18.84
N TYR A 443 2.20 -13.01 -19.90
CA TYR A 443 3.39 -13.85 -19.81
C TYR A 443 4.63 -13.04 -19.42
N ALA A 444 4.83 -11.86 -20.02
CA ALA A 444 5.95 -10.97 -19.71
C ALA A 444 5.92 -10.49 -18.24
N VAL A 445 4.74 -10.13 -17.74
CA VAL A 445 4.53 -9.77 -16.31
C VAL A 445 4.90 -10.92 -15.38
N THR A 446 4.59 -12.16 -15.78
CA THR A 446 4.92 -13.32 -14.96
C THR A 446 6.41 -13.70 -15.07
N GLU A 447 7.02 -13.46 -16.23
CA GLU A 447 8.44 -13.72 -16.45
C GLU A 447 9.33 -12.76 -15.65
N SER A 448 8.96 -11.47 -15.53
CA SER A 448 9.71 -10.53 -14.68
C SER A 448 9.73 -10.97 -13.21
N ALA A 449 8.66 -11.61 -12.73
CA ALA A 449 8.57 -12.10 -11.35
C ALA A 449 9.47 -13.32 -11.03
N THR A 450 10.12 -13.92 -12.03
CA THR A 450 10.98 -15.10 -11.83
C THR A 450 12.21 -14.82 -10.99
N GLU A 451 12.71 -13.58 -11.01
CA GLU A 451 13.90 -13.16 -10.24
C GLU A 451 13.71 -13.33 -8.73
N TYR A 452 12.49 -13.13 -8.24
CA TYR A 452 12.15 -13.20 -6.81
C TYR A 452 12.04 -14.62 -6.27
N VAL A 453 11.78 -15.59 -7.15
CA VAL A 453 11.54 -16.99 -6.78
C VAL A 453 12.66 -17.92 -7.22
N GLY A 454 13.66 -17.41 -7.97
CA GLY A 454 14.71 -18.22 -8.59
C GLY A 454 14.17 -19.16 -9.68
N GLY A 455 13.07 -18.75 -10.33
CA GLY A 455 12.42 -19.48 -11.42
C GLY A 455 13.20 -19.35 -12.72
N LYS A 456 12.89 -20.22 -13.69
CA LYS A 456 13.48 -20.17 -15.05
C LYS A 456 12.48 -19.70 -16.10
N ASN A 457 11.19 -19.80 -15.83
CA ASN A 457 10.12 -19.37 -16.71
C ASN A 457 8.90 -18.93 -15.89
N ALA A 458 7.94 -18.33 -16.58
CA ALA A 458 6.72 -17.79 -15.99
C ALA A 458 5.92 -18.84 -15.19
N GLU A 459 5.85 -20.09 -15.65
CA GLU A 459 5.13 -21.16 -14.96
C GLU A 459 5.75 -21.56 -13.61
N ASP A 460 7.00 -21.19 -13.34
CA ASP A 460 7.65 -21.43 -12.05
C ASP A 460 7.17 -20.45 -10.95
N VAL A 461 6.51 -19.34 -11.32
CA VAL A 461 6.03 -18.32 -10.38
C VAL A 461 4.62 -18.65 -9.90
N ALA A 462 4.52 -19.52 -8.88
CA ALA A 462 3.23 -20.02 -8.40
C ALA A 462 2.23 -18.91 -7.97
N ALA A 463 2.70 -17.82 -7.36
CA ALA A 463 1.86 -16.69 -6.97
C ALA A 463 1.20 -15.95 -8.17
N PHE A 464 1.75 -16.12 -9.37
CA PHE A 464 1.24 -15.51 -10.62
C PHE A 464 0.43 -16.51 -11.46
N GLY A 465 0.17 -17.73 -10.96
CA GLY A 465 -0.51 -18.78 -11.72
C GLY A 465 -1.89 -18.39 -12.27
N TYR A 466 -2.60 -17.48 -11.62
CA TYR A 466 -3.85 -16.91 -12.12
C TYR A 466 -3.67 -16.15 -13.44
N LEU A 467 -2.57 -15.42 -13.61
CA LEU A 467 -2.25 -14.73 -14.87
C LEU A 467 -1.96 -15.72 -16.00
N ILE A 468 -1.30 -16.84 -15.69
CA ILE A 468 -1.07 -17.92 -16.66
C ILE A 468 -2.38 -18.56 -17.11
N ILE A 469 -3.34 -18.75 -16.19
CA ILE A 469 -4.68 -19.26 -16.53
C ILE A 469 -5.41 -18.24 -17.43
N ALA A 470 -5.38 -16.96 -17.07
CA ALA A 470 -5.96 -15.88 -17.86
C ALA A 470 -5.38 -15.81 -19.28
N ALA A 471 -4.04 -15.87 -19.40
CA ALA A 471 -3.33 -15.86 -20.68
C ALA A 471 -3.71 -17.06 -21.56
N LYS A 472 -3.78 -18.27 -20.98
CA LYS A 472 -4.23 -19.47 -21.71
C LYS A 472 -5.67 -19.33 -22.19
N GLN A 473 -6.55 -18.80 -21.36
CA GLN A 473 -7.96 -18.58 -21.73
C GLN A 473 -8.08 -17.54 -22.85
N LEU A 474 -7.41 -16.39 -22.73
CA LEU A 474 -7.31 -15.37 -23.78
C LEU A 474 -6.80 -15.98 -25.09
N LYS A 475 -5.76 -16.82 -25.04
CA LYS A 475 -5.25 -17.50 -26.23
C LYS A 475 -6.34 -18.33 -26.92
N THR A 476 -7.14 -19.11 -26.18
CA THR A 476 -8.24 -19.88 -26.80
C THR A 476 -9.33 -19.02 -27.42
N LEU A 477 -9.54 -17.80 -26.90
CA LEU A 477 -10.50 -16.84 -27.43
C LEU A 477 -9.94 -16.14 -28.68
N GLY A 478 -8.63 -15.87 -28.70
CA GLY A 478 -7.92 -15.29 -29.84
C GLY A 478 -7.72 -16.28 -30.99
N ASP A 479 -7.62 -17.59 -30.71
CA ASP A 479 -7.55 -18.64 -31.72
C ASP A 479 -8.87 -18.74 -32.54
N GLU A 480 -10.01 -18.37 -31.93
CA GLU A 480 -11.36 -18.43 -32.51
C GLU A 480 -12.14 -17.11 -32.32
N PRO A 481 -11.68 -15.98 -32.90
CA PRO A 481 -12.20 -14.65 -32.59
C PRO A 481 -13.67 -14.47 -33.00
N ASP A 482 -14.13 -15.13 -34.05
CA ASP A 482 -15.54 -15.04 -34.47
C ASP A 482 -16.48 -15.78 -33.47
N GLU A 483 -15.97 -16.67 -32.62
CA GLU A 483 -16.77 -17.36 -31.59
C GLU A 483 -16.95 -16.53 -30.31
N LEU A 484 -16.21 -15.43 -30.14
CA LEU A 484 -16.35 -14.51 -29.01
C LEU A 484 -17.78 -14.02 -28.81
N ILE A 485 -18.59 -13.94 -29.87
CA ILE A 485 -20.00 -13.57 -29.78
C ILE A 485 -20.82 -14.53 -28.88
N TYR A 486 -20.39 -15.79 -28.78
CA TYR A 486 -21.00 -16.80 -27.92
C TYR A 486 -20.26 -16.94 -26.58
N ARG A 487 -18.96 -16.68 -26.59
CA ARG A 487 -18.02 -16.83 -25.47
C ARG A 487 -17.69 -15.53 -24.73
N VAL A 488 -18.41 -14.43 -24.98
CA VAL A 488 -18.16 -13.11 -24.37
C VAL A 488 -18.12 -13.15 -22.84
N ASP A 489 -18.89 -14.05 -22.23
CA ASP A 489 -18.92 -14.22 -20.78
C ASP A 489 -17.59 -14.75 -20.20
N GLU A 490 -16.77 -15.41 -21.03
CA GLU A 490 -15.41 -15.84 -20.66
C GLU A 490 -14.42 -14.69 -20.56
N LEU A 491 -14.72 -13.51 -21.14
CA LEU A 491 -13.86 -12.33 -20.99
C LEU A 491 -14.05 -11.67 -19.62
N SER A 492 -15.30 -11.38 -19.22
CA SER A 492 -15.55 -10.43 -18.12
C SER A 492 -16.62 -10.80 -17.09
N THR A 493 -17.62 -11.63 -17.42
CA THR A 493 -18.83 -11.77 -16.57
C THR A 493 -18.98 -13.12 -15.87
N SER A 494 -18.35 -14.18 -16.39
CA SER A 494 -18.42 -15.51 -15.78
C SER A 494 -17.48 -15.64 -14.57
N VAL A 495 -17.81 -16.54 -13.65
CA VAL A 495 -17.00 -16.82 -12.43
C VAL A 495 -15.60 -17.38 -12.74
N ASN A 496 -15.38 -17.85 -13.96
CA ASN A 496 -14.08 -18.32 -14.46
C ASN A 496 -13.62 -17.46 -15.64
N SER A 497 -14.04 -16.20 -15.70
CA SER A 497 -13.63 -15.28 -16.77
C SER A 497 -12.17 -14.85 -16.61
N VAL A 498 -11.59 -14.34 -17.69
CA VAL A 498 -10.26 -13.73 -17.70
C VAL A 498 -10.15 -12.65 -16.61
N ASN A 499 -11.13 -11.75 -16.52
CA ASN A 499 -11.14 -10.71 -15.48
C ASN A 499 -11.25 -11.27 -14.06
N THR A 500 -11.99 -12.36 -13.85
CA THR A 500 -12.03 -13.02 -12.52
C THR A 500 -10.66 -13.61 -12.16
N GLN A 501 -9.95 -14.21 -13.11
CA GLN A 501 -8.59 -14.72 -12.85
C GLN A 501 -7.63 -13.57 -12.53
N ILE A 502 -7.66 -12.47 -13.29
CA ILE A 502 -6.84 -11.29 -13.01
C ILE A 502 -7.19 -10.69 -11.63
N ALA A 503 -8.47 -10.59 -11.28
CA ALA A 503 -8.89 -10.12 -9.96
C ALA A 503 -8.39 -11.04 -8.82
N ASN A 504 -8.42 -12.37 -9.02
CA ASN A 504 -7.86 -13.32 -8.05
C ASN A 504 -6.33 -13.15 -7.88
N PHE A 505 -5.61 -12.83 -8.96
CA PHE A 505 -4.20 -12.47 -8.88
C PHE A 505 -4.00 -11.20 -8.04
N VAL A 506 -4.75 -10.13 -8.32
CA VAL A 506 -4.66 -8.87 -7.59
C VAL A 506 -4.97 -9.07 -6.10
N ASP A 507 -6.01 -9.84 -5.76
CA ASP A 507 -6.32 -10.18 -4.36
C ASP A 507 -5.18 -10.97 -3.68
N LEU A 508 -4.65 -12.00 -4.35
CA LEU A 508 -3.56 -12.80 -3.80
C LEU A 508 -2.27 -12.00 -3.61
N ILE A 509 -1.87 -11.21 -4.61
CA ILE A 509 -0.56 -10.55 -4.61
C ILE A 509 -0.52 -9.36 -3.64
N ASN A 510 -1.67 -8.83 -3.22
CA ASN A 510 -1.76 -7.80 -2.19
C ASN A 510 -1.77 -8.35 -0.76
N LYS A 511 -1.89 -9.67 -0.54
CA LYS A 511 -1.85 -10.29 0.80
C LYS A 511 -0.43 -10.40 1.33
N ASN A 512 0.06 -9.39 2.05
CA ASN A 512 1.42 -9.41 2.56
C ASN A 512 1.57 -10.31 3.79
N ASN A 513 0.62 -10.25 4.73
CA ASN A 513 0.48 -11.13 5.89
C ASN A 513 1.81 -11.57 6.53
N LEU A 514 2.54 -10.62 7.12
CA LEU A 514 3.85 -10.87 7.71
C LEU A 514 3.72 -11.04 9.22
N ALA A 515 3.95 -12.25 9.73
CA ALA A 515 4.03 -12.51 11.17
C ALA A 515 5.48 -12.46 11.64
N ILE A 516 5.73 -11.76 12.74
CA ILE A 516 7.07 -11.52 13.27
C ILE A 516 7.06 -11.86 14.76
N ASP A 517 8.04 -12.65 15.20
CA ASP A 517 8.22 -13.08 16.60
C ASP A 517 9.32 -12.25 17.25
N ARG A 518 10.50 -12.18 16.63
CA ARG A 518 11.66 -11.45 17.19
C ARG A 518 12.46 -10.75 16.13
N ILE A 519 13.05 -9.62 16.51
CA ILE A 519 14.08 -8.92 15.76
C ILE A 519 15.40 -9.01 16.53
N TYR A 520 16.49 -9.23 15.82
CA TYR A 520 17.83 -9.39 16.38
C TYR A 520 18.79 -8.39 15.74
N ILE A 521 19.42 -7.56 16.57
CA ILE A 521 20.54 -6.69 16.19
C ILE A 521 21.80 -7.32 16.77
N CYS A 522 22.69 -7.84 15.92
CA CYS A 522 23.74 -8.76 16.38
C CYS A 522 25.06 -8.71 15.62
N GLN A 523 26.13 -9.01 16.34
CA GLN A 523 27.48 -9.11 15.80
C GLN A 523 27.84 -10.56 15.41
N ALA A 524 28.90 -10.72 14.61
CA ALA A 524 29.22 -11.93 13.88
C ALA A 524 29.48 -13.18 14.75
N LYS A 525 29.98 -13.01 15.99
CA LYS A 525 30.28 -14.15 16.89
C LYS A 525 29.07 -14.62 17.69
N THR A 526 27.92 -13.95 17.54
CA THR A 526 26.69 -14.26 18.24
C THR A 526 25.98 -15.45 17.62
N LYS A 527 25.44 -16.34 18.47
CA LYS A 527 24.50 -17.38 18.04
C LYS A 527 23.10 -16.89 18.34
N LEU A 528 22.27 -16.76 17.30
CA LEU A 528 20.85 -16.49 17.48
C LEU A 528 20.23 -17.61 18.32
N PRO A 529 19.27 -17.30 19.21
CA PRO A 529 18.52 -18.31 19.94
C PRO A 529 17.98 -19.35 18.97
N LYS A 530 18.39 -20.62 19.14
CA LYS A 530 17.71 -21.72 18.46
C LYS A 530 16.36 -21.90 19.16
N LYS A 531 15.45 -22.62 18.50
CA LYS A 531 14.24 -23.17 19.16
C LYS A 531 14.58 -23.54 20.60
N LEU A 532 13.77 -23.08 21.56
CA LEU A 532 13.71 -23.72 22.85
C LEU A 532 13.22 -25.15 22.54
N ASP A 533 14.15 -26.10 22.57
CA ASP A 533 13.86 -27.54 22.37
C ASP A 533 13.01 -28.08 23.51
#